data_AF-A0A3B8JU77-F1
#
_entry.id   AF-A0A3B8JU77-F1
#
_cell.length_a   1.000
_cell.length_b   1.000
_cell.length_c   1.000
_cell.angle_alpha   90.00
_cell.angle_beta   90.00
_cell.angle_gamma   90.00
#
_symmetry.space_group_name_H-M   'P 1'
#
loop_
_entity.id
_entity.type
_entity.pdbx_description
1 polymer ?
#
loop_
_entity_poly.entity_id
_entity_poly.type
_entity_poly.pdbx_seq_one_letter_code
_entity_poly.pdbx_strand_id
1 'polypeptide(L)'
;MKLLLFLSVVVYLVMTRHLFKLWLKFLQRDTSRSPEENSLSWAILIVGSLFWPIVVPICYLALLQKKLEHQEVTLKEHELINAAYYRNNPLSTIIENATF
;
A
#
# COMPACT_ATOMS: atom_id res chain seq x y z
N MET A 1 22.64 -31.67 -2.50
CA MET A 1 21.82 -30.73 -3.31
C MET A 1 20.34 -31.09 -3.33
N LYS A 2 19.94 -32.34 -3.61
CA LYS A 2 18.51 -32.77 -3.61
C LYS A 2 17.75 -32.52 -2.29
N LEU A 3 18.42 -32.69 -1.14
CA LEU A 3 17.82 -32.45 0.19
C LEU A 3 17.49 -30.96 0.44
N LEU A 4 18.37 -30.05 0.00
CA LEU A 4 18.15 -28.60 0.12
C LEU A 4 16.94 -28.15 -0.72
N LEU A 5 16.79 -28.71 -1.93
CA LEU A 5 15.64 -28.43 -2.78
C LEU A 5 14.34 -28.95 -2.14
N PHE A 6 14.36 -30.16 -1.58
CA PHE A 6 13.19 -30.71 -0.89
C PHE A 6 12.78 -29.87 0.33
N LEU A 7 13.74 -29.45 1.15
CA LEU A 7 13.49 -28.57 2.29
C LEU A 7 12.89 -27.23 1.85
N SER A 8 13.44 -26.62 0.80
CA SER A 8 12.93 -25.36 0.23
C SER A 8 11.48 -25.49 -0.25
N VAL A 9 11.15 -26.57 -0.96
CA VAL A 9 9.79 -26.86 -1.43
C VAL A 9 8.82 -27.07 -0.27
N VAL A 10 9.24 -27.79 0.79
CA VAL A 10 8.40 -28.01 1.97
C VAL A 10 8.12 -26.70 2.71
N VAL A 11 9.15 -25.86 2.93
CA VAL A 11 8.97 -24.55 3.57
C VAL A 11 8.04 -23.67 2.74
N TYR A 12 8.20 -23.67 1.42
CA TYR A 12 7.33 -22.95 0.50
C TYR A 12 5.88 -23.42 0.62
N LEU A 13 5.63 -24.73 0.58
CA LEU A 13 4.28 -25.31 0.71
C LEU A 13 3.64 -24.97 2.07
N VAL A 14 4.40 -25.03 3.17
CA VAL A 14 3.89 -24.69 4.50
C VAL A 14 3.50 -23.22 4.57
N MET A 15 4.35 -22.32 4.05
CA MET A 15 4.06 -20.89 3.99
C MET A 15 2.87 -20.58 3.10
N THR A 16 2.79 -21.19 1.91
CA THR A 16 1.64 -21.06 1.01
C THR A 16 0.36 -21.53 1.68
N ARG A 17 0.36 -22.64 2.43
CA ARG A 17 -0.86 -23.10 3.16
C ARG A 17 -1.26 -22.15 4.28
N HIS A 18 -0.31 -21.59 5.01
CA HIS A 18 -0.62 -20.61 6.06
C HIS A 18 -1.18 -19.32 5.47
N LEU A 19 -0.57 -18.82 4.41
CA LEU A 19 -1.02 -17.64 3.71
C LEU A 19 -2.40 -17.88 3.12
N PHE A 20 -2.62 -18.99 2.41
CA PHE A 20 -3.93 -19.38 1.88
C PHE A 20 -5.03 -19.37 2.96
N LYS A 21 -4.77 -19.93 4.15
CA LYS A 21 -5.75 -19.92 5.25
C LYS A 21 -6.03 -18.52 5.81
N LEU A 22 -5.00 -17.68 5.94
CA LEU A 22 -5.15 -16.32 6.44
C LEU A 22 -5.97 -15.47 5.47
N TRP A 23 -5.66 -15.57 4.19
CA TRP A 23 -6.38 -14.88 3.13
C TRP A 23 -7.81 -15.41 2.98
N LEU A 24 -8.03 -16.73 3.12
CA LEU A 24 -9.36 -17.32 3.11
C LEU A 24 -10.23 -16.75 4.23
N LYS A 25 -9.66 -16.57 5.42
CA LYS A 25 -10.36 -16.01 6.58
C LYS A 25 -10.69 -14.52 6.38
N PHE A 26 -9.81 -13.75 5.76
CA PHE A 26 -10.07 -12.35 5.40
C PHE A 26 -11.18 -12.25 4.36
N LEU A 27 -11.11 -13.08 3.33
CA LEU A 27 -12.08 -13.08 2.25
C LEU A 27 -13.47 -13.52 2.73
N GLN A 28 -13.55 -14.56 3.56
CA GLN A 28 -14.80 -14.96 4.21
C GLN A 28 -15.39 -13.88 5.13
N ARG A 29 -14.57 -12.98 5.65
CA ARG A 29 -15.02 -11.87 6.50
C ARG A 29 -15.59 -10.71 5.67
N ASP A 30 -15.05 -10.47 4.47
CA ASP A 30 -15.53 -9.44 3.55
C ASP A 30 -16.71 -9.93 2.67
N THR A 31 -16.75 -11.22 2.30
CA THR A 31 -17.83 -11.85 1.52
C THR A 31 -19.05 -12.20 2.37
N SER A 32 -19.67 -11.18 2.96
CA SER A 32 -20.98 -11.29 3.64
C SER A 32 -22.16 -10.93 2.72
N ARG A 33 -21.92 -10.64 1.43
CA ARG A 33 -22.97 -10.36 0.45
C ARG A 33 -22.71 -11.07 -0.88
N SER A 34 -23.74 -11.78 -1.36
CA SER A 34 -23.94 -12.38 -2.69
C SER A 34 -23.11 -13.64 -3.08
N PRO A 35 -23.77 -14.76 -3.45
CA PRO A 35 -23.12 -16.01 -3.85
C PRO A 35 -22.41 -15.97 -5.22
N GLU A 36 -22.65 -14.95 -6.06
CA GLU A 36 -21.99 -14.80 -7.38
C GLU A 36 -20.51 -14.36 -7.28
N GLU A 37 -20.11 -13.64 -6.24
CA GLU A 37 -18.73 -13.18 -6.03
C GLU A 37 -17.78 -14.24 -5.45
N ASN A 38 -18.33 -15.40 -5.04
CA ASN A 38 -17.56 -16.48 -4.41
C ASN A 38 -16.52 -17.12 -5.36
N SER A 39 -16.80 -17.20 -6.66
CA SER A 39 -15.90 -17.82 -7.64
C SER A 39 -14.67 -16.95 -7.94
N LEU A 40 -14.85 -15.62 -8.02
CA LEU A 40 -13.75 -14.66 -8.19
C LEU A 40 -12.87 -14.59 -6.93
N SER A 41 -13.50 -14.63 -5.76
CA SER A 41 -12.83 -14.73 -4.47
C SER A 41 -11.92 -15.96 -4.39
N TRP A 42 -12.39 -17.13 -4.83
CA TRP A 42 -11.57 -18.33 -4.89
C TRP A 42 -10.41 -18.24 -5.88
N ALA A 43 -10.64 -17.64 -7.06
CA ALA A 43 -9.59 -17.42 -8.05
C ALA A 43 -8.50 -16.48 -7.53
N ILE A 44 -8.87 -15.39 -6.85
CA ILE A 44 -7.94 -14.44 -6.21
C ILE A 44 -7.15 -15.13 -5.09
N LEU A 45 -7.76 -16.05 -4.36
CA LEU A 45 -7.10 -16.81 -3.31
C LEU A 45 -6.02 -17.75 -3.86
N ILE A 46 -6.34 -18.45 -4.96
CA ILE A 46 -5.42 -19.35 -5.66
C ILE A 46 -4.30 -18.55 -6.32
N VAL A 47 -4.64 -17.50 -7.08
CA VAL A 47 -3.67 -16.63 -7.75
C VAL A 47 -2.78 -15.92 -6.73
N GLY A 48 -3.36 -15.37 -5.65
CA GLY A 48 -2.63 -14.71 -4.58
C GLY A 48 -1.67 -15.64 -3.84
N SER A 49 -2.07 -16.89 -3.62
CA SER A 49 -1.20 -17.89 -2.95
C SER A 49 -0.14 -18.47 -3.87
N LEU A 50 -0.42 -18.62 -5.16
CA LEU A 50 0.53 -19.16 -6.14
C LEU A 50 1.56 -18.12 -6.57
N PHE A 51 1.13 -16.88 -6.72
CA PHE A 51 1.95 -15.75 -7.13
C PHE A 51 2.38 -14.86 -5.95
N TRP A 52 2.33 -15.35 -4.71
CA TRP A 52 2.72 -14.57 -3.52
C TRP A 52 4.10 -13.87 -3.62
N PRO A 53 5.19 -14.46 -4.20
CA PRO A 53 6.45 -13.73 -4.36
C PRO A 53 6.37 -12.53 -5.31
N ILE A 54 5.34 -12.45 -6.16
CA ILE A 54 5.09 -11.35 -7.11
C ILE A 54 4.01 -10.40 -6.56
N VAL A 55 2.95 -10.95 -5.96
CA VAL A 55 1.85 -10.18 -5.38
C VAL A 55 2.33 -9.36 -4.19
N VAL A 56 3.17 -9.91 -3.32
CA VAL A 56 3.72 -9.20 -2.15
C VAL A 56 4.49 -7.92 -2.55
N PRO A 57 5.49 -7.96 -3.44
CA PRO A 57 6.20 -6.75 -3.85
C PRO A 57 5.30 -5.76 -4.60
N ILE A 58 4.34 -6.24 -5.40
CA ILE A 58 3.36 -5.35 -6.06
C ILE A 58 2.48 -4.63 -5.03
N CYS A 59 1.95 -5.34 -4.04
CA CYS A 59 1.18 -4.74 -2.95
C CYS A 59 2.02 -3.73 -2.15
N TYR A 60 3.29 -4.06 -1.89
CA TYR A 60 4.21 -3.15 -1.21
C TYR A 60 4.45 -1.87 -2.02
N LEU A 61 4.68 -1.99 -3.33
CA LEU A 61 4.83 -0.86 -4.25
C LEU A 61 3.58 0.03 -4.28
N ALA A 62 2.39 -0.57 -4.34
CA ALA A 62 1.13 0.16 -4.33
C ALA A 62 0.93 0.94 -3.01
N LEU A 63 1.24 0.32 -1.87
CA LEU A 63 1.19 0.98 -0.56
C LEU A 63 2.22 2.10 -0.45
N LEU A 64 3.43 1.89 -0.99
CA LEU A 64 4.48 2.90 -1.01
C LEU A 64 4.07 4.10 -1.86
N GLN A 65 3.51 3.87 -3.05
CA GLN A 65 2.99 4.93 -3.92
C GLN A 65 1.92 5.75 -3.19
N LYS A 66 0.95 5.10 -2.54
CA LYS A 66 -0.09 5.79 -1.77
C LYS A 66 0.48 6.63 -0.63
N LYS A 67 1.52 6.13 0.05
CA LYS A 67 2.21 6.88 1.10
C LYS A 67 2.93 8.11 0.54
N LEU A 68 3.60 7.97 -0.60
CA LEU A 68 4.30 9.06 -1.27
C LEU A 68 3.31 10.13 -1.77
N GLU A 69 2.20 9.72 -2.36
CA GLU A 69 1.13 10.61 -2.81
C GLU A 69 0.54 11.41 -1.64
N HIS A 70 0.26 10.75 -0.51
CA HIS A 70 -0.22 11.43 0.68
C HIS A 70 0.80 12.43 1.23
N GLN A 71 2.08 12.06 1.23
CA GLN A 71 3.16 12.93 1.66
C GLN A 71 3.31 14.15 0.73
N GLU A 72 3.18 13.96 -0.58
CA GLU A 72 3.22 15.04 -1.57
C GLU A 72 2.05 16.01 -1.39
N VAL A 73 0.83 15.49 -1.17
CA VAL A 73 -0.36 16.32 -0.92
C VAL A 73 -0.17 17.16 0.34
N THR A 74 0.30 16.56 1.45
CA THR A 74 0.57 17.28 2.69
C THR A 74 1.66 18.35 2.52
N LEU A 75 2.74 18.05 1.78
CA LEU A 75 3.80 19.02 1.52
C LEU A 75 3.28 20.22 0.71
N LYS A 76 2.49 19.97 -0.34
CA LYS A 76 1.87 21.02 -1.16
C LYS A 76 0.92 21.88 -0.32
N GLU A 77 0.13 21.27 0.56
CA GLU A 77 -0.76 21.99 1.45
C GLU A 77 0.03 22.91 2.41
N HIS A 78 1.11 22.40 3.02
CA HIS A 78 2.00 23.20 3.85
C HIS A 78 2.67 24.35 3.09
N GLU A 79 3.11 24.13 1.85
CA GLU A 79 3.68 25.20 1.01
C GLU A 79 2.65 26.29 0.70
N LEU A 80 1.42 25.92 0.36
CA LEU A 80 0.34 26.87 0.08
C LEU A 80 -0.02 27.70 1.32
N ILE A 81 -0.12 27.07 2.49
CA ILE A 81 -0.37 27.74 3.76
C ILE A 81 0.77 28.71 4.09
N ASN A 82 2.02 28.29 3.94
CA ASN A 82 3.18 29.14 4.19
C ASN A 82 3.22 30.32 3.22
N ALA A 83 3.00 30.09 1.92
CA ALA A 83 2.95 31.14 0.91
C ALA A 83 1.83 32.17 1.19
N ALA A 84 0.66 31.71 1.63
CA ALA A 84 -0.43 32.59 2.06
C ALA A 84 -0.06 33.38 3.32
N TYR A 85 0.60 32.74 4.29
CA TYR A 85 1.06 33.40 5.50
C TYR A 85 2.04 34.54 5.20
N TYR A 86 3.07 34.30 4.37
CA TYR A 86 4.03 35.35 3.99
C TYR A 86 3.41 36.47 3.15
N ARG A 87 2.47 36.14 2.25
CA ARG A 87 1.72 37.12 1.46
C ARG A 87 0.92 38.08 2.33
N ASN A 88 0.30 37.55 3.39
CA ASN A 88 -0.59 38.31 4.26
C ASN A 88 0.13 38.91 5.47
N ASN A 89 1.46 38.76 5.57
CA ASN A 89 2.24 39.22 6.70
C ASN A 89 2.54 40.73 6.60
N PRO A 90 2.08 41.59 7.54
CA PRO A 90 2.39 43.02 7.49
C PRO A 90 3.89 43.33 7.62
N LEU A 91 4.68 42.41 8.17
CA LEU A 91 6.13 42.54 8.26
C LEU A 91 6.84 42.40 6.91
N SER A 92 6.29 41.64 5.94
CA SER A 92 6.91 41.52 4.61
C SER A 92 6.80 42.84 3.83
N THR A 93 5.68 43.54 4.00
CA THR A 93 5.42 44.87 3.43
C THR A 93 6.33 45.93 4.03
N ILE A 94 6.63 45.84 5.34
CA ILE A 94 7.56 46.74 6.06
C ILE A 94 9.04 46.49 5.70
N ILE A 95 9.39 45.27 5.26
CA ILE A 95 10.74 45.00 4.79
C ILE A 95 10.89 45.49 3.35
N GLU A 96 9.91 45.20 2.48
CA GLU A 96 9.91 45.65 1.08
C GLU A 96 10.06 47.17 0.99
N ASN A 97 9.27 47.94 1.75
CA ASN A 97 9.33 49.40 1.76
C ASN A 97 10.56 49.99 2.49
N ALA A 98 11.35 49.19 3.21
CA ALA A 98 12.62 49.59 3.82
C ALA A 98 13.84 49.26 2.93
N THR A 99 13.68 48.38 1.94
CA THR A 99 14.70 48.03 0.94
C THR A 99 14.65 48.87 -0.35
N PHE A 100 13.61 49.70 -0.53
CA PHE A 100 13.51 50.73 -1.57
C PHE A 100 13.74 52.12 -0.99
#